data_AF-A0A413T5N9-F1
#
_entry.id   AF-A0A413T5N9-F1
#
_cell.length_a   1.000
_cell.length_b   1.000
_cell.length_c   1.000
_cell.angle_alpha   90.00
_cell.angle_beta   90.00
_cell.angle_gamma   90.00
#
_symmetry.space_group_name_H-M   'P 1'
#
loop_
_entity.id
_entity.type
_entity.pdbx_description
1 polymer ?
#
loop_
_entity_poly.entity_id
_entity_poly.type
_entity_poly.pdbx_seq_one_letter_code
_entity_poly.pdbx_strand_id
1 'polypeptide(L)'
;MPRLKRRADLRRKKINRRKKTMLAIYRRELKSYFTSVIACLFIAVTTLIAGIFFVYYNLSYGVSEMYSVYQCLLILVFTVPILTMKVIADERRQRTDQLILTAPVSVGKIVVGKFFALETIYAVPVFVMCLYPLILSSFGTVSFKTSYTNIFGLFLYGTAFIAIGIFISSITESQVISAIISIVVLLMGYMMQSLENMISSNGNILTKILGCFDLYTPVQDFLNGVISLSAVVYYISITVLFLFLTCQSIQKRRWNVSKKTIGTGVFSMGFIAIVVAVTVFANMIATTVTSKVSSATIDMTSTALFSISSDTKKMLKKLDSDITIYVMAPKTSADSTIKKTLERYQSTSKHIKVEYKDTTLYPNFYQKYTDAAPTSNSLIVVNEKTSKSKVVDYNDIYVSDSYSYYTSGSNNASSYDCEGQLNSAISYVRSNTTYKIYQIEGHDEAVTDTTNFGSDSNLKDIVSKYNAEIESIKLVNRTEITTDECAALLILGPEKDYTEDEAKIVINYLNNGGKAIIGLENLTSQGVDKPNFNSILKEFGINVQSGVVAENNTSHYSTQYGPWFAFADGITGYASGLSSYVFAPYTSGLKQVKDSDDSITYTALASTSSDSVLKTNASKATTYKKESGDVDDHLI
;
A
#
# COMPACT_ATOMS: atom_id res chain seq x y z
N MET A 1 -18.66 53.03 30.98
CA MET A 1 -17.65 51.94 31.10
C MET A 1 -17.96 50.81 32.10
N PRO A 2 -18.44 51.01 33.36
CA PRO A 2 -18.53 49.93 34.36
C PRO A 2 -19.59 48.84 34.08
N ARG A 3 -20.68 49.17 33.38
CA ARG A 3 -21.73 48.20 32.99
C ARG A 3 -21.28 47.17 31.95
N LEU A 4 -20.35 47.54 31.06
CA LEU A 4 -19.78 46.64 30.04
C LEU A 4 -18.79 45.64 30.65
N LYS A 5 -17.93 46.10 31.58
CA LYS A 5 -17.00 45.26 32.34
C LYS A 5 -17.73 44.23 33.22
N ARG A 6 -18.80 44.65 33.91
CA ARG A 6 -19.67 43.76 34.71
C ARG A 6 -20.40 42.71 33.88
N ARG A 7 -20.84 43.05 32.65
CA ARG A 7 -21.44 42.09 31.70
C ARG A 7 -20.41 41.08 31.16
N ALA A 8 -19.18 41.52 30.88
CA ALA A 8 -18.09 40.64 30.46
C ALA A 8 -17.68 39.66 31.58
N ASP A 9 -17.60 40.12 32.83
CA ASP A 9 -17.29 39.26 33.99
C ASP A 9 -18.41 38.27 34.33
N LEU A 10 -19.68 38.68 34.22
CA LEU A 10 -20.81 37.76 34.35
C LEU A 10 -20.83 36.71 33.23
N ARG A 11 -20.48 37.10 31.99
CA ARG A 11 -20.29 36.15 30.87
C ARG A 11 -19.13 35.18 31.14
N ARG A 12 -17.97 35.67 31.59
CA ARG A 12 -16.82 34.82 31.98
C ARG A 12 -17.15 33.86 33.13
N LYS A 13 -17.80 34.33 34.20
CA LYS A 13 -18.26 33.47 35.32
C LYS A 13 -19.27 32.42 34.88
N LYS A 14 -20.21 32.76 33.98
CA LYS A 14 -21.20 31.83 33.42
C LYS A 14 -20.57 30.80 32.49
N ILE A 15 -19.58 31.19 31.67
CA ILE A 15 -18.80 30.26 30.83
C ILE A 15 -17.94 29.32 31.70
N ASN A 16 -17.26 29.83 32.72
CA ASN A 16 -16.45 29.03 33.64
C ASN A 16 -17.31 28.04 34.45
N ARG A 17 -18.50 28.43 34.92
CA ARG A 17 -19.47 27.50 35.53
C ARG A 17 -19.91 26.42 34.54
N ARG A 18 -20.20 26.79 33.28
CA ARG A 18 -20.62 25.84 32.23
C ARG A 18 -19.52 24.82 31.88
N LYS A 19 -18.26 25.23 31.80
CA LYS A 19 -17.11 24.32 31.59
C LYS A 19 -16.91 23.37 32.77
N LYS A 20 -17.04 23.88 34.01
CA LYS A 20 -16.96 23.05 35.23
C LYS A 20 -18.04 21.96 35.27
N THR A 21 -19.26 22.23 34.81
CA THR A 21 -20.35 21.24 34.79
C THR A 21 -20.10 20.11 33.79
N MET A 22 -19.60 20.42 32.58
CA MET A 22 -19.25 19.40 31.58
C MET A 22 -18.16 18.45 32.07
N LEU A 23 -17.09 19.04 32.59
CA LEU A 23 -15.95 18.28 33.11
C LEU A 23 -16.35 17.43 34.32
N ALA A 24 -17.27 17.91 35.16
CA ALA A 24 -17.80 17.16 36.29
C ALA A 24 -18.60 15.93 35.83
N ILE A 25 -19.43 16.05 34.79
CA ILE A 25 -20.15 14.91 34.20
C ILE A 25 -19.16 13.92 33.63
N TYR A 26 -18.25 14.36 32.76
CA TYR A 26 -17.20 13.52 32.18
C TYR A 26 -16.43 12.73 33.24
N ARG A 27 -15.91 13.40 34.28
CA ARG A 27 -15.15 12.74 35.36
C ARG A 27 -15.99 11.74 36.14
N ARG A 28 -17.26 12.06 36.39
CA ARG A 28 -18.20 11.16 37.07
C ARG A 28 -18.45 9.90 36.24
N GLU A 29 -18.74 10.06 34.95
CA GLU A 29 -18.97 8.94 34.04
C GLU A 29 -17.72 8.06 33.94
N LEU A 30 -16.56 8.67 33.67
CA LEU A 30 -15.29 7.94 33.57
C LEU A 30 -15.00 7.14 34.86
N LYS A 31 -15.16 7.77 36.04
CA LYS A 31 -15.02 7.08 37.33
C LYS A 31 -16.01 5.93 37.47
N SER A 32 -17.27 6.11 37.09
CA SER A 32 -18.29 5.06 37.13
C SER A 32 -17.92 3.86 36.27
N TYR A 33 -17.34 4.11 35.09
CA TYR A 33 -16.91 3.06 34.17
C TYR A 33 -15.71 2.26 34.66
N PHE A 34 -14.73 2.89 35.31
CA PHE A 34 -13.59 2.20 35.93
C PHE A 34 -13.91 1.57 37.29
N THR A 35 -14.93 2.05 37.99
CA THR A 35 -15.46 1.38 39.19
C THR A 35 -16.23 0.12 38.80
N SER A 36 -16.78 0.08 37.58
CA SER A 36 -17.31 -1.13 36.96
C SER A 36 -16.18 -1.93 36.30
N VAL A 37 -16.33 -3.26 36.23
CA VAL A 37 -15.36 -4.12 35.54
C VAL A 37 -15.39 -3.92 34.00
N ILE A 38 -16.43 -3.26 33.46
CA ILE A 38 -16.68 -3.14 32.02
C ILE A 38 -15.55 -2.39 31.29
N ALA A 39 -15.07 -1.26 31.81
CA ALA A 39 -14.01 -0.50 31.13
C ALA A 39 -12.69 -1.27 31.11
N CYS A 40 -12.33 -1.88 32.25
CA CYS A 40 -11.14 -2.72 32.34
C CYS A 40 -11.22 -3.92 31.41
N LEU A 41 -12.39 -4.59 31.33
CA LEU A 41 -12.62 -5.72 30.45
C LEU A 41 -12.55 -5.32 28.98
N PHE A 42 -13.18 -4.20 28.60
CA PHE A 42 -13.09 -3.68 27.24
C PHE A 42 -11.65 -3.40 26.82
N ILE A 43 -10.88 -2.71 27.66
CA ILE A 43 -9.47 -2.39 27.40
C ILE A 43 -8.65 -3.68 27.28
N ALA A 44 -8.79 -4.60 28.25
CA ALA A 44 -8.03 -5.85 28.28
C ALA A 44 -8.33 -6.72 27.06
N VAL A 45 -9.60 -6.96 26.74
CA VAL A 45 -10.01 -7.81 25.61
C VAL A 45 -9.59 -7.18 24.28
N THR A 46 -9.85 -5.88 24.08
CA THR A 46 -9.51 -5.21 22.82
C THR A 46 -8.00 -5.19 22.59
N THR A 47 -7.21 -4.91 23.64
CA THR A 47 -5.74 -4.90 23.55
C THR A 47 -5.18 -6.31 23.34
N LEU A 48 -5.73 -7.32 24.02
CA LEU A 48 -5.28 -8.70 23.88
C LEU A 48 -5.53 -9.24 22.48
N ILE A 49 -6.74 -9.08 21.95
CA ILE A 49 -7.07 -9.57 20.60
C ILE A 49 -6.24 -8.80 19.55
N ALA A 50 -6.10 -7.48 19.70
CA ALA A 50 -5.23 -6.69 18.83
C ALA A 50 -3.77 -7.16 18.89
N GLY A 51 -3.27 -7.50 20.08
CA GLY A 51 -1.92 -8.02 20.29
C GLY A 51 -1.72 -9.39 19.65
N ILE A 52 -2.71 -10.28 19.73
CA ILE A 52 -2.69 -11.58 19.03
C ILE A 52 -2.59 -11.38 17.53
N PHE A 53 -3.38 -10.47 16.95
CA PHE A 53 -3.29 -10.17 15.52
C PHE A 53 -1.97 -9.52 15.13
N PHE A 54 -1.40 -8.68 15.98
CA PHE A 54 -0.08 -8.11 15.76
C PHE A 54 1.01 -9.19 15.76
N VAL A 55 1.02 -10.08 16.74
CA VAL A 55 1.99 -11.18 16.76
C VAL A 55 1.82 -12.07 15.53
N TYR A 56 0.59 -12.48 15.23
CA TYR A 56 0.32 -13.40 14.13
C TYR A 56 0.62 -12.77 12.76
N TYR A 57 -0.01 -11.64 12.41
CA TYR A 57 0.11 -11.07 11.07
C TYR A 57 1.37 -10.26 10.85
N ASN A 58 1.85 -9.52 11.86
CA ASN A 58 3.00 -8.64 11.67
C ASN A 58 4.32 -9.33 12.03
N LEU A 59 4.40 -9.98 13.20
CA LEU A 59 5.67 -10.57 13.66
C LEU A 59 5.93 -11.95 13.05
N SER A 60 4.94 -12.84 12.98
CA SER A 60 5.18 -14.20 12.46
C SER A 60 5.37 -14.25 10.94
N TYR A 61 4.67 -13.40 10.18
CA TYR A 61 4.85 -13.30 8.72
C TYR A 61 5.89 -12.24 8.31
N GLY A 62 6.46 -11.48 9.25
CA GLY A 62 7.50 -10.49 8.96
C GLY A 62 7.04 -9.29 8.12
N VAL A 63 5.75 -8.93 8.18
CA VAL A 63 5.17 -7.87 7.34
C VAL A 63 5.10 -6.54 8.09
N SER A 64 5.60 -5.46 7.46
CA SER A 64 5.64 -4.12 8.03
C SER A 64 4.31 -3.35 7.90
N GLU A 65 3.40 -3.83 7.05
CA GLU A 65 2.04 -3.30 6.89
C GLU A 65 1.15 -3.64 8.08
N MET A 66 0.37 -2.68 8.59
CA MET A 66 -0.41 -2.84 9.83
C MET A 66 -1.68 -3.70 9.66
N TYR A 67 -1.57 -4.94 9.19
CA TYR A 67 -2.68 -5.89 9.06
C TYR A 67 -3.45 -6.11 10.35
N SER A 68 -2.76 -6.06 11.50
CA SER A 68 -3.40 -6.09 12.82
C SER A 68 -4.45 -4.99 13.01
N VAL A 69 -4.24 -3.80 12.46
CA VAL A 69 -5.22 -2.69 12.48
C VAL A 69 -6.43 -3.02 11.62
N TYR A 70 -6.25 -3.71 10.49
CA TYR A 70 -7.34 -4.05 9.56
C TYR A 70 -8.30 -5.03 10.22
N GLN A 71 -7.74 -6.06 10.88
CA GLN A 71 -8.53 -7.04 11.62
C GLN A 71 -9.26 -6.43 12.82
N CYS A 72 -8.70 -5.37 13.42
CA CYS A 72 -9.35 -4.66 14.52
C CYS A 72 -10.66 -3.97 14.11
N LEU A 73 -10.87 -3.63 12.84
CA LEU A 73 -12.11 -3.00 12.37
C LEU A 73 -13.34 -3.89 12.63
N LEU A 74 -13.22 -5.18 12.36
CA LEU A 74 -14.28 -6.15 12.60
C LEU A 74 -14.50 -6.37 14.11
N ILE A 75 -13.42 -6.40 14.90
CA ILE A 75 -13.52 -6.56 16.37
C ILE A 75 -14.36 -5.43 16.99
N LEU A 76 -14.19 -4.18 16.51
CA LEU A 76 -14.92 -3.02 17.01
C LEU A 76 -16.44 -3.14 16.80
N VAL A 77 -16.90 -3.90 15.80
CA VAL A 77 -18.33 -4.20 15.60
C VAL A 77 -18.92 -4.91 16.82
N PHE A 78 -18.12 -5.71 17.53
CA PHE A 78 -18.56 -6.45 18.71
C PHE A 78 -18.20 -5.75 20.03
N THR A 79 -16.98 -5.21 20.14
CA THR A 79 -16.50 -4.63 21.40
C THR A 79 -17.13 -3.28 21.71
N VAL A 80 -17.38 -2.43 20.70
CA VAL A 80 -17.98 -1.10 20.92
C VAL A 80 -19.41 -1.19 21.45
N PRO A 81 -20.31 -2.05 20.92
CA PRO A 81 -21.62 -2.28 21.53
C PRO A 81 -21.58 -2.66 23.01
N ILE A 82 -20.61 -3.48 23.43
CA ILE A 82 -20.42 -3.87 24.83
C ILE A 82 -20.06 -2.66 25.70
N LEU A 83 -19.27 -1.71 25.16
CA LEU A 83 -18.90 -0.48 25.83
C LEU A 83 -20.07 0.52 25.92
N THR A 84 -20.84 0.67 24.85
CA THR A 84 -21.90 1.70 24.74
C THR A 84 -23.26 1.26 25.29
N MET A 85 -23.55 -0.04 25.31
CA MET A 85 -24.90 -0.57 25.63
C MET A 85 -25.47 -0.04 26.95
N LYS A 86 -24.63 0.14 27.97
CA LYS A 86 -25.04 0.54 29.32
C LYS A 86 -25.31 2.04 29.47
N VAL A 87 -24.74 2.88 28.60
CA VAL A 87 -24.49 4.30 28.88
C VAL A 87 -25.75 5.11 29.21
N ILE A 88 -26.88 4.77 28.59
CA ILE A 88 -28.21 5.37 28.81
C ILE A 88 -29.26 4.29 29.13
N ALA A 89 -29.19 3.11 28.52
CA ALA A 89 -30.17 2.05 28.73
C ALA A 89 -30.25 1.59 30.20
N ASP A 90 -29.12 1.53 30.91
CA ASP A 90 -29.10 1.09 32.32
C ASP A 90 -29.63 2.16 33.27
N GLU A 91 -29.38 3.44 32.99
CA GLU A 91 -30.00 4.55 33.73
C GLU A 91 -31.53 4.53 33.60
N ARG A 92 -32.01 4.14 32.41
CA ARG A 92 -33.44 3.99 32.13
C ARG A 92 -34.03 2.77 32.83
N ARG A 93 -33.33 1.64 32.77
CA ARG A 93 -33.71 0.40 33.49
C ARG A 93 -33.82 0.64 35.00
N GLN A 94 -32.92 1.43 35.56
CA GLN A 94 -32.87 1.74 36.99
C GLN A 94 -33.75 2.95 37.39
N ARG A 95 -34.46 3.57 36.44
CA ARG A 95 -35.26 4.81 36.64
C ARG A 95 -34.47 6.00 37.20
N THR A 96 -33.15 6.00 37.05
CA THR A 96 -32.28 7.11 37.46
C THR A 96 -32.19 8.19 36.38
N ASP A 97 -32.70 7.91 35.18
CA ASP A 97 -32.87 8.86 34.08
C ASP A 97 -33.75 10.07 34.45
N GLN A 98 -34.67 9.93 35.42
CA GLN A 98 -35.45 11.05 35.96
C GLN A 98 -34.59 12.20 36.50
N LEU A 99 -33.42 11.88 37.08
CA LEU A 99 -32.47 12.88 37.57
C LEU A 99 -31.87 13.68 36.40
N ILE A 100 -31.62 13.04 35.27
CA ILE A 100 -31.10 13.67 34.04
C ILE A 100 -32.17 14.58 33.41
N LEU A 101 -33.44 14.16 33.43
CA LEU A 101 -34.56 14.91 32.87
C LEU A 101 -34.91 16.16 33.69
N THR A 102 -34.74 16.11 35.01
CA THR A 102 -35.05 17.20 35.94
C THR A 102 -33.87 18.12 36.22
N ALA A 103 -32.63 17.70 35.94
CA ALA A 103 -31.46 18.52 36.20
C ALA A 103 -31.46 19.85 35.39
N PRO A 104 -30.98 20.97 35.98
CA PRO A 104 -30.90 22.29 35.34
C PRO A 104 -29.70 22.38 34.37
N VAL A 105 -29.40 21.29 33.67
CA VAL A 105 -28.35 21.18 32.64
C VAL A 105 -28.96 20.81 31.29
N SER A 106 -28.36 21.33 30.23
CA SER A 106 -28.79 21.06 28.85
C SER A 106 -28.48 19.61 28.47
N VAL A 107 -29.41 18.92 27.82
CA VAL A 107 -29.27 17.52 27.37
C VAL A 107 -27.98 17.28 26.58
N GLY A 108 -27.65 18.15 25.62
CA GLY A 108 -26.44 18.01 24.82
C GLY A 108 -25.13 18.03 25.61
N LYS A 109 -25.11 18.69 26.78
CA LYS A 109 -23.94 18.64 27.67
C LYS A 109 -23.78 17.28 28.34
N ILE A 110 -24.89 16.66 28.71
CA ILE A 110 -24.88 15.34 29.34
C ILE A 110 -24.41 14.31 28.31
N VAL A 111 -24.97 14.36 27.09
CA VAL A 111 -24.61 13.46 25.98
C VAL A 111 -23.13 13.60 25.61
N VAL A 112 -22.64 14.82 25.39
CA VAL A 112 -21.22 15.05 25.04
C VAL A 112 -20.28 14.62 26.18
N GLY A 113 -20.69 14.80 27.46
CA GLY A 113 -19.90 14.33 28.60
C GLY A 113 -19.78 12.81 28.67
N LYS A 114 -20.88 12.09 28.39
CA LYS A 114 -20.91 10.62 28.29
C LYS A 114 -20.09 10.11 27.11
N PHE A 115 -20.23 10.76 25.95
CA PHE A 115 -19.46 10.44 24.75
C PHE A 115 -17.95 10.53 25.00
N PHE A 116 -17.44 11.66 25.52
CA PHE A 116 -16.00 11.80 25.78
C PHE A 116 -15.48 10.80 26.82
N ALA A 117 -16.30 10.37 27.79
CA ALA A 117 -15.91 9.36 28.75
C ALA A 117 -15.67 8.00 28.07
N LEU A 118 -16.58 7.58 27.17
CA LEU A 118 -16.41 6.38 26.38
C LEU A 118 -15.24 6.49 25.39
N GLU A 119 -15.10 7.65 24.73
CA GLU A 119 -14.00 7.93 23.82
C GLU A 119 -12.63 7.80 24.52
N THR A 120 -12.53 8.26 25.78
CA THR A 120 -11.29 8.13 26.57
C THR A 120 -10.97 6.65 26.84
N ILE A 121 -11.98 5.83 27.15
CA ILE A 121 -11.80 4.39 27.40
C ILE A 121 -11.36 3.68 26.11
N TYR A 122 -11.96 4.05 24.98
CA TYR A 122 -11.62 3.53 23.66
C TYR A 122 -10.23 3.98 23.17
N ALA A 123 -9.82 5.20 23.49
CA ALA A 123 -8.51 5.72 23.11
C ALA A 123 -7.34 4.94 23.76
N VAL A 124 -7.55 4.28 24.91
CA VAL A 124 -6.50 3.51 25.60
C VAL A 124 -5.95 2.36 24.74
N PRO A 125 -6.75 1.37 24.27
CA PRO A 125 -6.24 0.31 23.41
C PRO A 125 -5.66 0.84 22.10
N VAL A 126 -6.24 1.88 21.50
CA VAL A 126 -5.69 2.53 20.29
C VAL A 126 -4.33 3.16 20.57
N PHE A 127 -4.15 3.80 21.72
CA PHE A 127 -2.86 4.36 22.12
C PHE A 127 -1.80 3.28 22.37
N VAL A 128 -2.18 2.11 22.88
CA VAL A 128 -1.29 0.96 22.98
C VAL A 128 -0.84 0.49 21.59
N MET A 129 -1.73 0.50 20.59
CA MET A 129 -1.39 0.15 19.21
C MET A 129 -0.36 1.12 18.58
N CYS A 130 -0.24 2.35 19.07
CA CYS A 130 0.81 3.28 18.61
C CYS A 130 2.24 2.77 18.88
N LEU A 131 2.40 1.76 19.74
CA LEU A 131 3.67 1.08 19.99
C LEU A 131 4.01 0.04 18.91
N TYR A 132 3.04 -0.44 18.13
CA TYR A 132 3.26 -1.50 17.13
C TYR A 132 4.27 -1.11 16.05
N PRO A 133 4.21 0.09 15.44
CA PRO A 133 5.21 0.51 14.45
C PRO A 133 6.61 0.65 15.06
N LEU A 134 6.70 1.06 16.33
CA LEU A 134 7.97 1.19 17.05
C LEU A 134 8.61 -0.18 17.29
N ILE A 135 7.81 -1.17 17.70
CA ILE A 135 8.27 -2.55 17.89
C ILE A 135 8.78 -3.11 16.55
N LEU A 136 7.99 -2.96 15.47
CA LEU A 136 8.40 -3.46 14.15
C LEU A 136 9.65 -2.76 13.60
N SER A 137 9.88 -1.49 13.94
CA SER A 137 11.08 -0.78 13.49
C SER A 137 12.38 -1.34 14.06
N SER A 138 12.30 -2.16 15.12
CA SER A 138 13.46 -2.89 15.66
C SER A 138 13.81 -4.14 14.84
N PHE A 139 12.90 -4.61 13.99
CA PHE A 139 13.04 -5.86 13.22
C PHE A 139 13.12 -5.62 11.71
N GLY A 140 12.86 -4.41 11.22
CA GLY A 140 12.92 -4.09 9.79
C GLY A 140 12.52 -2.65 9.47
N THR A 141 12.46 -2.34 8.17
CA THR A 141 12.06 -1.01 7.70
C THR A 141 10.54 -0.83 7.81
N VAL A 142 10.10 0.14 8.61
CA VAL A 142 8.68 0.43 8.84
C VAL A 142 8.31 1.81 8.33
N SER A 143 7.18 1.86 7.63
CA SER A 143 6.62 3.10 7.10
C SER A 143 5.80 3.83 8.17
N PHE A 144 6.46 4.55 9.09
CA PHE A 144 5.79 5.21 10.22
C PHE A 144 4.60 6.09 9.82
N LYS A 145 4.71 6.84 8.72
CA LYS A 145 3.64 7.70 8.21
C LYS A 145 2.38 6.90 7.87
N THR A 146 2.53 5.84 7.07
CA THR A 146 1.43 4.92 6.73
C THR A 146 0.87 4.29 8.01
N SER A 147 1.72 3.71 8.86
CA SER A 147 1.26 2.98 10.03
C SER A 147 0.44 3.83 11.01
N TYR A 148 0.87 5.07 11.28
CA TYR A 148 0.10 5.98 12.13
C TYR A 148 -1.17 6.49 11.45
N THR A 149 -1.21 6.56 10.12
CA THR A 149 -2.43 6.88 9.36
C THR A 149 -3.46 5.77 9.50
N ASN A 150 -3.04 4.51 9.41
CA ASN A 150 -3.92 3.35 9.61
C ASN A 150 -4.54 3.37 11.03
N ILE A 151 -3.73 3.64 12.06
CA ILE A 151 -4.19 3.74 13.46
C ILE A 151 -5.14 4.94 13.64
N PHE A 152 -4.87 6.07 12.97
CA PHE A 152 -5.75 7.24 13.01
C PHE A 152 -7.11 6.97 12.34
N GLY A 153 -7.12 6.24 11.23
CA GLY A 153 -8.35 5.75 10.60
C GLY A 153 -9.18 4.88 11.54
N LEU A 154 -8.53 3.93 12.22
CA LEU A 154 -9.17 3.09 13.24
C LEU A 154 -9.81 3.93 14.35
N PHE A 155 -9.08 4.94 14.85
CA PHE A 155 -9.58 5.86 15.87
C PHE A 155 -10.88 6.55 15.44
N LEU A 156 -10.89 7.21 14.28
CA LEU A 156 -12.08 7.91 13.77
C LEU A 156 -13.27 6.96 13.51
N TYR A 157 -12.98 5.76 13.02
CA TYR A 157 -13.97 4.71 12.79
C TYR A 157 -14.63 4.28 14.12
N GLY A 158 -13.84 4.03 15.16
CA GLY A 158 -14.35 3.72 16.50
C GLY A 158 -15.14 4.87 17.14
N THR A 159 -14.70 6.12 16.94
CA THR A 159 -15.42 7.32 17.40
C THR A 159 -16.85 7.38 16.81
N ALA A 160 -17.02 7.04 15.53
CA ALA A 160 -18.32 6.97 14.88
C ALA A 160 -19.18 5.83 15.46
N PHE A 161 -18.58 4.66 15.68
CA PHE A 161 -19.25 3.50 16.28
C PHE A 161 -19.77 3.80 17.69
N ILE A 162 -18.98 4.51 18.49
CA ILE A 162 -19.38 4.93 19.85
C ILE A 162 -20.60 5.86 19.79
N ALA A 163 -20.61 6.83 18.86
CA ALA A 163 -21.75 7.74 18.70
C ALA A 163 -23.03 6.98 18.30
N ILE A 164 -22.94 6.04 17.36
CA ILE A 164 -24.05 5.17 16.95
C ILE A 164 -24.54 4.31 18.13
N GLY A 165 -23.63 3.68 18.86
CA GLY A 165 -23.95 2.84 20.01
C GLY A 165 -24.62 3.61 21.16
N ILE A 166 -24.19 4.86 21.44
CA ILE A 166 -24.86 5.74 22.41
C ILE A 166 -26.28 6.07 21.95
N PHE A 167 -26.48 6.35 20.66
CA PHE A 167 -27.81 6.61 20.12
C PHE A 167 -28.73 5.40 20.28
N ILE A 168 -28.26 4.20 19.94
CA ILE A 168 -29.04 2.97 20.10
C ILE A 168 -29.35 2.71 21.58
N SER A 169 -28.38 2.87 22.48
CA SER A 169 -28.61 2.81 23.94
C SER A 169 -29.67 3.81 24.41
N SER A 170 -29.74 4.99 23.79
CA SER A 170 -30.70 6.02 24.16
C SER A 170 -32.16 5.65 23.82
N ILE A 171 -32.41 4.88 22.77
CA ILE A 171 -33.76 4.50 22.33
C ILE A 171 -34.25 3.19 22.97
N THR A 172 -33.34 2.36 23.47
CA THR A 172 -33.64 1.10 24.17
C THR A 172 -33.83 1.28 25.69
N GLU A 173 -34.50 0.31 26.33
CA GLU A 173 -34.63 0.22 27.81
C GLU A 173 -33.82 -0.92 28.42
N SER A 174 -33.46 -1.92 27.60
CA SER A 174 -32.67 -3.08 28.02
C SER A 174 -31.26 -3.01 27.44
N GLN A 175 -30.26 -3.19 28.31
CA GLN A 175 -28.85 -3.20 27.94
C GLN A 175 -28.53 -4.31 26.92
N VAL A 176 -29.13 -5.51 27.08
CA VAL A 176 -28.91 -6.64 26.16
C VAL A 176 -29.47 -6.32 24.78
N ILE A 177 -30.68 -5.75 24.71
CA ILE A 177 -31.30 -5.36 23.44
C ILE A 177 -30.49 -4.25 22.77
N SER A 178 -29.98 -3.28 23.55
CA SER A 178 -29.10 -2.22 23.05
C SER A 178 -27.85 -2.79 22.38
N ALA A 179 -27.20 -3.78 23.00
CA ALA A 179 -26.02 -4.41 22.45
C ALA A 179 -26.29 -5.13 21.14
N ILE A 180 -27.34 -5.98 21.10
CA ILE A 180 -27.68 -6.77 19.91
C ILE A 180 -28.02 -5.85 18.72
N ILE A 181 -28.85 -4.82 18.94
CA ILE A 181 -29.20 -3.87 17.86
C ILE A 181 -27.95 -3.12 17.38
N SER A 182 -27.06 -2.73 18.30
CA SER A 182 -25.81 -2.04 17.92
C SER A 182 -24.91 -2.95 17.10
N ILE A 183 -24.73 -4.22 17.47
CA ILE A 183 -23.95 -5.19 16.70
C ILE A 183 -24.52 -5.32 15.29
N VAL A 184 -25.84 -5.51 15.14
CA VAL A 184 -26.49 -5.66 13.83
C VAL A 184 -26.29 -4.41 12.97
N VAL A 185 -26.52 -3.22 13.53
CA VAL A 185 -26.38 -1.95 12.81
C VAL A 185 -24.94 -1.70 12.38
N LEU A 186 -23.97 -1.93 13.27
CA LEU A 186 -22.55 -1.74 12.96
C LEU A 186 -22.03 -2.79 11.96
N LEU A 187 -22.50 -4.04 12.07
CA LEU A 187 -22.15 -5.10 11.12
C LEU A 187 -22.70 -4.80 9.71
N MET A 188 -23.94 -4.33 9.62
CA MET A 188 -24.52 -3.90 8.33
C MET A 188 -23.73 -2.74 7.71
N GLY A 189 -23.31 -1.76 8.52
CA GLY A 189 -22.47 -0.65 8.05
C GLY A 189 -21.08 -1.10 7.59
N TYR A 190 -20.50 -2.11 8.26
CA TYR A 190 -19.24 -2.73 7.85
C TYR A 190 -19.36 -3.50 6.53
N MET A 191 -20.47 -4.22 6.32
CA MET A 191 -20.71 -5.04 5.11
C MET A 191 -21.38 -4.28 3.95
N MET A 192 -21.60 -2.97 4.09
CA MET A 192 -22.46 -2.23 3.16
C MET A 192 -21.95 -2.28 1.71
N GLN A 193 -20.64 -2.13 1.50
CA GLN A 193 -20.02 -2.23 0.18
C GLN A 193 -20.36 -3.56 -0.52
N SER A 194 -20.27 -4.68 0.20
CA SER A 194 -20.62 -6.01 -0.33
C SER A 194 -22.11 -6.13 -0.65
N LEU A 195 -22.97 -5.54 0.19
CA LEU A 195 -24.43 -5.54 -0.02
C LEU A 195 -24.82 -4.71 -1.25
N GLU A 196 -24.20 -3.56 -1.46
CA GLU A 196 -24.43 -2.73 -2.65
C GLU A 196 -24.06 -3.45 -3.94
N ASN A 197 -22.91 -4.12 -3.95
CA ASN A 197 -22.43 -4.89 -5.08
C ASN A 197 -23.36 -6.07 -5.42
N MET A 198 -23.99 -6.70 -4.42
CA MET A 198 -25.00 -7.74 -4.64
C MET A 198 -26.32 -7.19 -5.21
N ILE A 199 -26.70 -5.96 -4.87
CA ILE A 199 -27.97 -5.35 -5.30
C ILE A 199 -27.88 -4.83 -6.74
N SER A 200 -26.81 -4.09 -7.08
CA SER A 200 -26.64 -3.55 -8.42
C SER A 200 -25.20 -3.11 -8.69
N SER A 201 -24.58 -3.67 -9.73
CA SER A 201 -23.27 -3.23 -10.24
C SER A 201 -23.29 -1.86 -10.92
N ASN A 202 -24.47 -1.40 -11.39
CA ASN A 202 -24.61 -0.18 -12.20
C ASN A 202 -25.15 1.03 -11.42
N GLY A 203 -25.26 0.93 -10.09
CA GLY A 203 -25.59 2.06 -9.22
C GLY A 203 -27.01 2.62 -9.40
N ASN A 204 -28.00 1.97 -8.79
CA ASN A 204 -29.37 2.50 -8.72
C ASN A 204 -29.56 3.48 -7.54
N ILE A 205 -30.70 4.18 -7.47
CA ILE A 205 -30.99 5.14 -6.39
C ILE A 205 -30.90 4.49 -5.00
N LEU A 206 -31.27 3.20 -4.89
CA LEU A 206 -31.20 2.45 -3.64
C LEU A 206 -29.76 2.25 -3.18
N THR A 207 -28.84 1.83 -4.06
CA THR A 207 -27.40 1.70 -3.74
C THR A 207 -26.79 3.02 -3.32
N LYS A 208 -27.18 4.17 -3.92
CA LYS A 208 -26.71 5.49 -3.49
C LYS A 208 -27.19 5.90 -2.10
N ILE A 209 -28.41 5.49 -1.72
CA ILE A 209 -28.95 5.73 -0.38
C ILE A 209 -28.26 4.83 0.64
N LEU A 210 -28.06 3.56 0.31
CA LEU A 210 -27.35 2.60 1.15
C LEU A 210 -25.90 3.01 1.40
N GLY A 211 -25.22 3.56 0.38
CA GLY A 211 -23.84 4.05 0.47
C GLY A 211 -23.65 5.24 1.41
N CYS A 212 -24.74 5.93 1.79
CA CYS A 212 -24.65 6.94 2.84
C CYS A 212 -24.38 6.32 4.24
N PHE A 213 -24.58 5.01 4.39
CA PHE A 213 -24.35 4.25 5.63
C PHE A 213 -23.19 3.25 5.50
N ASP A 214 -22.37 3.37 4.45
CA ASP A 214 -21.14 2.60 4.32
C ASP A 214 -20.09 3.11 5.30
N LEU A 215 -19.89 2.39 6.40
CA LEU A 215 -18.93 2.76 7.43
C LEU A 215 -17.51 2.31 7.08
N TYR A 216 -17.36 1.36 6.16
CA TYR A 216 -16.10 0.69 5.85
C TYR A 216 -15.32 1.39 4.74
N THR A 217 -15.93 1.71 3.60
CA THR A 217 -15.20 2.28 2.45
C THR A 217 -14.35 3.52 2.80
N PRO A 218 -14.83 4.50 3.61
CA PRO A 218 -14.00 5.64 3.98
C PRO A 218 -12.77 5.28 4.82
N VAL A 219 -12.76 4.14 5.54
CA VAL A 219 -11.61 3.71 6.34
C VAL A 219 -10.48 3.22 5.45
N GLN A 220 -10.80 2.69 4.26
CA GLN A 220 -9.82 2.14 3.33
C GLN A 220 -8.81 3.18 2.88
N ASP A 221 -9.22 4.45 2.71
CA ASP A 221 -8.29 5.55 2.43
C ASP A 221 -7.18 5.58 3.50
N PHE A 222 -7.56 5.53 4.78
CA PHE A 222 -6.59 5.53 5.88
C PHE A 222 -5.75 4.26 5.93
N LEU A 223 -6.34 3.08 5.68
CA LEU A 223 -5.60 1.81 5.65
C LEU A 223 -4.54 1.79 4.55
N ASN A 224 -4.83 2.44 3.43
CA ASN A 224 -3.91 2.62 2.31
C ASN A 224 -2.94 3.80 2.51
N GLY A 225 -2.85 4.38 3.71
CA GLY A 225 -1.93 5.48 4.00
C GLY A 225 -2.36 6.84 3.43
N VAL A 226 -3.63 7.06 3.14
CA VAL A 226 -4.16 8.32 2.61
C VAL A 226 -5.14 8.97 3.59
N ILE A 227 -4.89 10.22 3.97
CA ILE A 227 -5.86 11.02 4.71
C ILE A 227 -6.64 11.87 3.72
N SER A 228 -7.85 11.41 3.37
CA SER A 228 -8.76 12.17 2.51
C SER A 228 -9.70 13.07 3.33
N LEU A 229 -9.97 14.27 2.81
CA LEU A 229 -10.94 15.18 3.42
C LEU A 229 -12.33 14.53 3.49
N SER A 230 -12.71 13.77 2.45
CA SER A 230 -13.97 13.02 2.43
C SER A 230 -14.11 12.05 3.60
N ALA A 231 -13.07 11.25 3.88
CA ALA A 231 -13.15 10.25 4.94
C ALA A 231 -13.18 10.89 6.34
N VAL A 232 -12.37 11.93 6.57
CA VAL A 232 -12.38 12.67 7.84
C VAL A 232 -13.74 13.35 8.08
N VAL A 233 -14.28 14.05 7.06
CA VAL A 233 -15.58 14.72 7.16
C VAL A 233 -16.69 13.70 7.37
N TYR A 234 -16.61 12.53 6.71
CA TYR A 234 -17.58 11.46 6.88
C TYR A 234 -17.69 11.02 8.34
N TYR A 235 -16.61 10.56 8.97
CA TYR A 235 -16.66 10.08 10.34
C TYR A 235 -17.08 11.18 11.34
N ILE A 236 -16.57 12.41 11.17
CA ILE A 236 -16.99 13.54 12.02
C ILE A 236 -18.48 13.84 11.87
N SER A 237 -19.00 13.83 10.63
CA SER A 237 -20.41 14.13 10.36
C SER A 237 -21.35 13.06 10.93
N ILE A 238 -20.97 11.78 10.83
CA ILE A 238 -21.69 10.65 11.44
C ILE A 238 -21.68 10.79 12.96
N THR A 239 -20.52 11.04 13.58
CA THR A 239 -20.43 11.28 15.03
C THR A 239 -21.37 12.41 15.47
N VAL A 240 -21.32 13.57 14.81
CA VAL A 240 -22.16 14.72 15.15
C VAL A 240 -23.64 14.41 14.96
N LEU A 241 -24.01 13.73 13.86
CA LEU A 241 -25.39 13.33 13.57
C LEU A 241 -25.96 12.42 14.66
N PHE A 242 -25.26 11.35 15.04
CA PHE A 242 -25.76 10.40 16.03
C PHE A 242 -25.76 10.96 17.46
N LEU A 243 -24.82 11.84 17.82
CA LEU A 243 -24.88 12.59 19.09
C LEU A 243 -26.07 13.56 19.11
N PHE A 244 -26.37 14.19 17.98
CA PHE A 244 -27.56 15.03 17.83
C PHE A 244 -28.85 14.20 17.98
N LEU A 245 -28.95 13.04 17.30
CA LEU A 245 -30.09 12.13 17.42
C LEU A 245 -30.26 11.59 18.85
N THR A 246 -29.15 11.36 19.57
CA THR A 246 -29.17 11.02 21.01
C THR A 246 -29.79 12.15 21.84
N CYS A 247 -29.43 13.41 21.55
CA CYS A 247 -30.06 14.54 22.23
C CYS A 247 -31.56 14.60 21.96
N GLN A 248 -31.98 14.38 20.70
CA GLN A 248 -33.38 14.35 20.29
C GLN A 248 -34.16 13.27 21.06
N SER A 249 -33.61 12.06 21.17
CA SER A 249 -34.29 10.93 21.84
C SER A 249 -34.52 11.19 23.33
N ILE A 250 -33.57 11.83 24.03
CA ILE A 250 -33.70 12.19 25.45
C ILE A 250 -34.67 13.36 25.61
N GLN A 251 -34.62 14.33 24.71
CA GLN A 251 -35.41 15.55 24.83
C GLN A 251 -36.90 15.32 24.53
N LYS A 252 -37.22 14.43 23.59
CA LYS A 252 -38.59 13.92 23.37
C LYS A 252 -39.21 13.35 24.64
N ARG A 253 -38.40 12.72 25.51
CA ARG A 253 -38.85 12.20 26.82
C ARG A 253 -38.98 13.30 27.88
N ARG A 254 -38.17 14.36 27.80
CA ARG A 254 -38.22 15.50 28.73
C ARG A 254 -39.49 16.34 28.58
N TRP A 255 -40.07 16.39 27.38
CA TRP A 255 -41.27 17.15 27.07
C TRP A 255 -42.39 16.24 26.59
N ASN A 256 -43.13 15.63 27.52
CA ASN A 256 -44.47 15.13 27.22
C ASN A 256 -45.41 16.34 27.07
N VAL A 257 -45.54 16.91 25.87
CA VAL A 257 -46.47 18.02 25.61
C VAL A 257 -47.37 17.72 24.41
N SER A 258 -48.66 17.92 24.66
CA SER A 258 -49.87 17.74 23.83
C SER A 258 -49.72 17.99 22.31
N LYS A 259 -50.37 17.11 21.52
CA LYS A 259 -50.43 17.07 20.05
C LYS A 259 -50.82 18.40 19.36
N LYS A 260 -51.37 19.38 20.08
CA LYS A 260 -51.84 20.66 19.50
C LYS A 260 -50.78 21.74 19.31
N THR A 261 -49.57 21.56 19.85
CA THR A 261 -48.51 22.59 19.80
C THR A 261 -47.17 21.97 19.38
N ILE A 262 -47.12 21.28 18.24
CA ILE A 262 -45.85 21.01 17.55
C ILE A 262 -45.46 22.30 16.80
N GLY A 263 -45.29 23.38 17.57
CA GLY A 263 -44.78 24.65 17.05
C GLY A 263 -43.26 24.60 17.05
N THR A 264 -42.67 24.45 15.86
CA THR A 264 -41.38 25.06 15.45
C THR A 264 -40.23 25.08 16.48
N GLY A 265 -40.07 24.02 17.29
CA GLY A 265 -38.90 23.84 18.15
C GLY A 265 -37.71 23.26 17.37
N VAL A 266 -36.49 23.53 17.85
CA VAL A 266 -35.18 22.97 17.43
C VAL A 266 -35.11 21.41 17.56
N PHE A 267 -36.23 20.76 17.87
CA PHE A 267 -36.34 19.32 18.15
C PHE A 267 -37.56 18.70 17.46
N SER A 268 -38.04 19.30 16.37
CA SER A 268 -39.14 18.81 15.54
C SER A 268 -38.66 17.83 14.45
N MET A 269 -39.56 16.99 13.93
CA MET A 269 -39.28 16.05 12.83
C MET A 269 -38.65 16.75 11.61
N GLY A 270 -39.11 17.97 11.30
CA GLY A 270 -38.55 18.80 10.22
C GLY A 270 -37.10 19.22 10.47
N PHE A 271 -36.73 19.52 11.73
CA PHE A 271 -35.35 19.86 12.05
C PHE A 271 -34.40 18.66 11.96
N ILE A 272 -34.87 17.46 12.32
CA ILE A 272 -34.10 16.22 12.11
C ILE A 272 -33.83 16.01 10.62
N ALA A 273 -34.85 16.15 9.76
CA ALA A 273 -34.69 16.04 8.32
C ALA A 273 -33.69 17.06 7.76
N ILE A 274 -33.71 18.31 8.26
CA ILE A 274 -32.74 19.35 7.89
C ILE A 274 -31.32 18.94 8.28
N VAL A 275 -31.09 18.46 9.51
CA VAL A 275 -29.74 18.06 9.96
C VAL A 275 -29.22 16.88 9.15
N VAL A 276 -30.08 15.88 8.86
CA VAL A 276 -29.72 14.77 7.97
C VAL A 276 -29.37 15.26 6.57
N ALA A 277 -30.17 16.14 5.98
CA ALA A 277 -29.90 16.72 4.67
C ALA A 277 -28.59 17.52 4.64
N VAL A 278 -28.30 18.30 5.68
CA VAL A 278 -27.03 19.03 5.83
C VAL A 278 -25.85 18.07 5.95
N THR A 279 -25.98 16.97 6.70
CA THR A 279 -24.93 15.95 6.80
C THR A 279 -24.66 15.29 5.46
N VAL A 280 -25.70 14.88 4.72
CA VAL A 280 -25.56 14.31 3.38
C VAL A 280 -24.91 15.31 2.42
N PHE A 281 -25.35 16.57 2.45
CA PHE A 281 -24.79 17.62 1.60
C PHE A 281 -23.32 17.93 1.93
N ALA A 282 -22.95 17.96 3.22
CA ALA A 282 -21.57 18.15 3.65
C ALA A 282 -20.65 17.02 3.16
N ASN A 283 -21.10 15.77 3.28
CA ASN A 283 -20.37 14.62 2.74
C ASN A 283 -20.24 14.68 1.22
N MET A 284 -21.32 15.04 0.51
CA MET A 284 -21.29 15.19 -0.95
C MET A 284 -20.30 16.28 -1.40
N ILE A 285 -20.26 17.42 -0.70
CA ILE A 285 -19.26 18.48 -0.95
C ILE A 285 -17.86 17.94 -0.67
N ALA A 286 -17.63 17.27 0.46
CA ALA A 286 -16.31 16.77 0.82
C ALA A 286 -15.79 15.77 -0.24
N THR A 287 -16.63 14.88 -0.74
CA THR A 287 -16.29 13.96 -1.85
C THR A 287 -16.00 14.71 -3.15
N THR A 288 -16.79 15.74 -3.47
CA THR A 288 -16.58 16.56 -4.68
C THR A 288 -15.28 17.38 -4.59
N VAL A 289 -14.94 17.89 -3.41
CA VAL A 289 -13.70 18.64 -3.18
C VAL A 289 -12.50 17.71 -3.24
N THR A 290 -12.58 16.54 -2.60
CA THR A 290 -11.53 15.52 -2.60
C THR A 290 -11.21 15.04 -4.02
N SER A 291 -12.21 14.90 -4.88
CA SER A 291 -12.01 14.49 -6.28
C SER A 291 -11.48 15.60 -7.19
N LYS A 292 -11.64 16.88 -6.84
CA LYS A 292 -11.21 18.01 -7.69
C LYS A 292 -9.91 18.67 -7.24
N VAL A 293 -9.56 18.56 -5.96
CA VAL A 293 -8.45 19.30 -5.35
C VAL A 293 -7.45 18.31 -4.78
N SER A 294 -6.28 18.18 -5.42
CA SER A 294 -5.23 17.28 -4.94
C SER A 294 -4.72 17.64 -3.53
N SER A 295 -4.87 18.88 -3.08
CA SER A 295 -4.53 19.31 -1.71
C SER A 295 -5.53 18.85 -0.64
N ALA A 296 -6.70 18.33 -1.04
CA ALA A 296 -7.70 17.77 -0.14
C ALA A 296 -7.42 16.30 0.23
N THR A 297 -6.32 15.76 -0.26
CA THR A 297 -5.77 14.45 0.12
C THR A 297 -4.34 14.63 0.60
N ILE A 298 -4.03 14.08 1.77
CA ILE A 298 -2.65 13.99 2.27
C ILE A 298 -2.20 12.54 2.07
N ASP A 299 -1.22 12.36 1.19
CA ASP A 299 -0.59 11.06 0.94
C ASP A 299 0.51 10.82 2.00
N MET A 300 0.33 9.78 2.80
CA MET A 300 1.25 9.35 3.85
C MET A 300 1.90 8.01 3.54
N THR A 301 1.77 7.50 2.31
CA THR A 301 2.42 6.26 1.83
C THR A 301 3.95 6.39 1.75
N SER A 302 4.66 5.28 1.89
CA SER A 302 6.14 5.23 1.88
C SER A 302 6.76 5.38 0.50
N THR A 303 6.08 4.93 -0.55
CA THR A 303 6.54 5.01 -1.93
C THR A 303 5.96 6.19 -2.70
N ALA A 304 5.18 7.05 -2.02
CA ALA A 304 4.42 8.11 -2.67
C ALA A 304 3.65 7.56 -3.89
N LEU A 305 2.88 6.46 -3.68
CA LEU A 305 2.12 5.73 -4.71
C LEU A 305 1.23 6.65 -5.55
N PHE A 306 0.88 7.80 -5.01
CA PHE A 306 0.04 8.79 -5.67
C PHE A 306 0.83 9.98 -6.21
N SER A 307 2.15 9.97 -6.30
CA SER A 307 2.92 11.07 -6.90
C SER A 307 3.82 10.54 -8.01
N ILE A 308 3.77 11.17 -9.19
CA ILE A 308 4.71 10.81 -10.25
C ILE A 308 6.14 11.29 -9.90
N SER A 309 7.13 10.44 -10.13
CA SER A 309 8.53 10.68 -9.80
C SER A 309 9.09 11.93 -10.50
N SER A 310 10.21 12.42 -9.96
CA SER A 310 10.87 13.60 -10.53
C SER A 310 11.36 13.36 -11.96
N ASP A 311 11.74 12.12 -12.30
CA ASP A 311 12.20 11.75 -13.63
C ASP A 311 11.04 11.60 -14.61
N THR A 312 9.90 11.07 -14.17
CA THR A 312 8.65 11.10 -14.95
C THR A 312 8.26 12.53 -15.32
N LYS A 313 8.31 13.47 -14.37
CA LYS A 313 8.04 14.89 -14.66
C LYS A 313 8.99 15.46 -15.70
N LYS A 314 10.29 15.12 -15.65
CA LYS A 314 11.27 15.54 -16.67
C LYS A 314 10.96 14.93 -18.03
N MET A 315 10.63 13.64 -18.08
CA MET A 315 10.24 12.94 -19.31
C MET A 315 9.01 13.58 -19.95
N LEU A 316 7.94 13.77 -19.17
CA LEU A 316 6.66 14.32 -19.65
C LEU A 316 6.80 15.76 -20.17
N LYS A 317 7.67 16.58 -19.56
CA LYS A 317 7.97 17.95 -20.02
C LYS A 317 8.75 17.98 -21.33
N LYS A 318 9.49 16.92 -21.66
CA LYS A 318 10.29 16.78 -22.88
C LYS A 318 9.53 16.12 -24.04
N LEU A 319 8.23 15.87 -23.89
CA LEU A 319 7.40 15.34 -24.97
C LEU A 319 7.28 16.37 -26.09
N ASP A 320 7.57 15.92 -27.32
CA ASP A 320 7.55 16.69 -28.57
C ASP A 320 6.40 16.28 -29.51
N SER A 321 5.57 15.34 -29.08
CA SER A 321 4.41 14.83 -29.81
C SER A 321 3.28 14.46 -28.85
N ASP A 322 2.05 14.56 -29.32
CA ASP A 322 0.87 14.18 -28.54
C ASP A 322 0.78 12.65 -28.38
N ILE A 323 0.52 12.21 -27.16
CA ILE A 323 0.30 10.80 -26.80
C ILE A 323 -1.12 10.68 -26.27
N THR A 324 -1.89 9.77 -26.87
CA THR A 324 -3.23 9.42 -26.42
C THR A 324 -3.20 8.11 -25.65
N ILE A 325 -3.73 8.11 -24.43
CA ILE A 325 -3.86 6.94 -23.57
C ILE A 325 -5.35 6.57 -23.53
N TYR A 326 -5.69 5.42 -24.11
CA TYR A 326 -7.05 4.86 -24.04
C TYR A 326 -7.17 3.93 -22.83
N VAL A 327 -8.11 4.22 -21.94
CA VAL A 327 -8.46 3.35 -20.81
C VAL A 327 -9.57 2.42 -21.25
N MET A 328 -9.32 1.11 -21.24
CA MET A 328 -10.28 0.08 -21.65
C MET A 328 -11.30 -0.22 -20.55
N ALA A 329 -12.03 0.80 -20.12
CA ALA A 329 -13.12 0.73 -19.15
C ALA A 329 -14.05 1.95 -19.26
N PRO A 330 -15.33 1.82 -18.89
CA PRO A 330 -16.22 2.96 -18.68
C PRO A 330 -15.64 3.92 -17.62
N LYS A 331 -15.74 5.24 -17.84
CA LYS A 331 -15.19 6.26 -16.91
C LYS A 331 -15.74 6.16 -15.47
N THR A 332 -16.93 5.58 -15.29
CA THR A 332 -17.60 5.39 -14.00
C THR A 332 -17.11 4.19 -13.22
N SER A 333 -16.63 3.15 -13.91
CA SER A 333 -16.15 1.89 -13.31
C SER A 333 -14.65 1.71 -13.47
N ALA A 334 -13.96 2.66 -14.10
CA ALA A 334 -12.52 2.64 -14.25
C ALA A 334 -11.84 2.70 -12.87
N ASP A 335 -10.74 1.97 -12.74
CA ASP A 335 -9.95 1.89 -11.51
C ASP A 335 -9.57 3.29 -11.01
N SER A 336 -9.86 3.54 -9.74
CA SER A 336 -9.72 4.87 -9.16
C SER A 336 -8.27 5.32 -8.98
N THR A 337 -7.35 4.37 -8.80
CA THR A 337 -5.91 4.61 -8.64
C THR A 337 -5.28 4.94 -9.99
N ILE A 338 -5.54 4.12 -11.02
CA ILE A 338 -5.13 4.37 -12.42
C ILE A 338 -5.63 5.73 -12.88
N LYS A 339 -6.91 6.05 -12.61
CA LYS A 339 -7.48 7.35 -12.96
C LYS A 339 -6.70 8.52 -12.33
N LYS A 340 -6.39 8.44 -11.03
CA LYS A 340 -5.60 9.49 -10.34
C LYS A 340 -4.20 9.63 -10.93
N THR A 341 -3.56 8.52 -11.32
CA THR A 341 -2.23 8.54 -12.00
C THR A 341 -2.32 9.21 -13.36
N LEU A 342 -3.31 8.85 -14.18
CA LEU A 342 -3.54 9.44 -15.50
C LEU A 342 -3.86 10.95 -15.44
N GLU A 343 -4.68 11.38 -14.46
CA GLU A 343 -4.96 12.80 -14.23
C GLU A 343 -3.68 13.60 -13.94
N ARG A 344 -2.70 12.99 -13.25
CA ARG A 344 -1.40 13.63 -12.98
C ARG A 344 -0.53 13.73 -14.22
N TYR A 345 -0.49 12.69 -15.05
CA TYR A 345 0.19 12.74 -16.36
C TYR A 345 -0.37 13.88 -17.22
N GLN A 346 -1.70 13.97 -17.34
CA GLN A 346 -2.38 15.06 -18.07
C GLN A 346 -2.09 16.44 -17.48
N SER A 347 -2.09 16.57 -16.15
CA SER A 347 -1.80 17.86 -15.49
C SER A 347 -0.34 18.30 -15.65
N THR A 348 0.57 17.34 -15.86
CA THR A 348 2.02 17.60 -15.94
C THR A 348 2.46 17.96 -17.36
N SER A 349 1.80 17.41 -18.38
CA SER A 349 2.11 17.69 -19.78
C SER A 349 0.87 17.86 -20.64
N LYS A 350 0.83 18.96 -21.40
CA LYS A 350 -0.21 19.26 -22.38
C LYS A 350 -0.27 18.27 -23.55
N HIS A 351 0.78 17.47 -23.74
CA HIS A 351 0.89 16.46 -24.79
C HIS A 351 0.27 15.11 -24.40
N ILE A 352 -0.24 14.95 -23.17
CA ILE A 352 -0.95 13.73 -22.76
C ILE A 352 -2.46 13.93 -22.84
N LYS A 353 -3.12 13.09 -23.62
CA LYS A 353 -4.58 12.99 -23.71
C LYS A 353 -5.05 11.64 -23.17
N VAL A 354 -6.07 11.63 -22.33
CA VAL A 354 -6.66 10.39 -21.78
C VAL A 354 -8.11 10.27 -22.26
N GLU A 355 -8.45 9.12 -22.83
CA GLU A 355 -9.80 8.80 -23.29
C GLU A 355 -10.27 7.47 -22.70
N TYR A 356 -11.51 7.43 -22.22
CA TYR A 356 -12.12 6.20 -21.72
C TYR A 356 -12.91 5.54 -22.84
N LYS A 357 -12.63 4.27 -23.12
CA LYS A 357 -13.33 3.45 -24.11
C LYS A 357 -14.01 2.31 -23.38
N ASP A 358 -15.33 2.42 -23.29
CA ASP A 358 -16.19 1.40 -22.72
C ASP A 358 -16.09 0.13 -23.56
N THR A 359 -15.58 -0.95 -22.96
CA THR A 359 -15.37 -2.26 -23.61
C THR A 359 -16.69 -2.96 -23.94
N THR A 360 -17.79 -2.59 -23.28
CA THR A 360 -19.13 -3.13 -23.57
C THR A 360 -19.73 -2.42 -24.79
N LEU A 361 -19.52 -1.11 -24.92
CA LEU A 361 -20.02 -0.33 -26.06
C LEU A 361 -19.11 -0.44 -27.30
N TYR A 362 -17.80 -0.62 -27.09
CA TYR A 362 -16.79 -0.66 -28.15
C TYR A 362 -15.88 -1.90 -28.02
N PRO A 363 -16.44 -3.12 -28.09
CA PRO A 363 -15.69 -4.35 -27.81
C PRO A 363 -14.50 -4.59 -28.74
N ASN A 364 -14.55 -4.12 -30.00
CA ASN A 364 -13.47 -4.35 -30.98
C ASN A 364 -12.55 -3.14 -31.16
N PHE A 365 -12.64 -2.09 -30.34
CA PHE A 365 -11.80 -0.90 -30.48
C PHE A 365 -10.30 -1.21 -30.40
N TYR A 366 -9.92 -2.19 -29.58
CA TYR A 366 -8.53 -2.59 -29.39
C TYR A 366 -7.88 -3.15 -30.67
N GLN A 367 -8.65 -3.71 -31.60
CA GLN A 367 -8.15 -4.37 -32.81
C GLN A 367 -7.39 -3.42 -33.75
N LYS A 368 -7.55 -2.10 -33.58
CA LYS A 368 -6.74 -1.10 -34.27
C LYS A 368 -5.26 -1.11 -33.81
N TYR A 369 -4.98 -1.62 -32.61
CA TYR A 369 -3.70 -1.44 -31.91
C TYR A 369 -3.08 -2.74 -31.40
N THR A 370 -3.85 -3.83 -31.27
CA THR A 370 -3.39 -5.13 -30.77
C THR A 370 -4.27 -6.26 -31.29
N ASP A 371 -3.68 -7.44 -31.50
CA ASP A 371 -4.38 -8.64 -31.97
C ASP A 371 -5.15 -9.34 -30.85
N ALA A 372 -4.68 -9.21 -29.60
CA ALA A 372 -5.30 -9.81 -28.43
C ALA A 372 -6.17 -8.78 -27.68
N ALA A 373 -7.36 -9.22 -27.26
CA ALA A 373 -8.28 -8.40 -26.46
C ALA A 373 -7.66 -8.07 -25.09
N PRO A 374 -7.42 -6.79 -24.75
CA PRO A 374 -6.86 -6.42 -23.47
C PRO A 374 -7.91 -6.60 -22.35
N THR A 375 -7.44 -6.88 -21.14
CA THR A 375 -8.30 -7.01 -19.97
C THR A 375 -8.96 -5.67 -19.59
N SER A 376 -10.09 -5.70 -18.87
CA SER A 376 -10.75 -4.48 -18.38
C SER A 376 -9.79 -3.64 -17.53
N ASN A 377 -9.83 -2.31 -17.67
CA ASN A 377 -8.89 -1.34 -17.09
C ASN A 377 -7.45 -1.34 -17.64
N SER A 378 -7.14 -2.19 -18.62
CA SER A 378 -5.89 -2.06 -19.38
C SER A 378 -5.81 -0.73 -20.13
N LEU A 379 -4.59 -0.31 -20.45
CA LEU A 379 -4.30 0.94 -21.13
C LEU A 379 -3.74 0.67 -22.52
N ILE A 380 -4.12 1.47 -23.52
CA ILE A 380 -3.49 1.50 -24.84
C ILE A 380 -2.86 2.87 -25.02
N VAL A 381 -1.53 2.92 -25.04
CA VAL A 381 -0.75 4.14 -25.25
C VAL A 381 -0.43 4.26 -26.73
N VAL A 382 -0.80 5.38 -27.34
CA VAL A 382 -0.72 5.59 -28.79
C VAL A 382 -0.02 6.92 -29.09
N ASN A 383 0.92 6.89 -30.04
CA ASN A 383 1.50 8.09 -30.63
C ASN A 383 1.19 8.11 -32.13
N GLU A 384 0.29 9.00 -32.53
CA GLU A 384 -0.16 9.12 -33.92
C GLU A 384 0.99 9.59 -34.85
N LYS A 385 2.00 10.32 -34.33
CA LYS A 385 3.15 10.79 -35.12
C LYS A 385 4.07 9.65 -35.56
N THR A 386 4.25 8.64 -34.71
CA THR A 386 5.10 7.47 -34.99
C THR A 386 4.30 6.27 -35.50
N SER A 387 2.96 6.35 -35.50
CA SER A 387 2.05 5.23 -35.78
C SER A 387 2.31 3.99 -34.91
N LYS A 388 2.90 4.18 -33.72
CA LYS A 388 3.16 3.12 -32.74
C LYS A 388 2.13 3.14 -31.63
N SER A 389 1.77 1.96 -31.15
CA SER A 389 0.95 1.73 -29.98
C SER A 389 1.57 0.66 -29.07
N LYS A 390 1.31 0.76 -27.77
CA LYS A 390 1.68 -0.25 -26.79
C LYS A 390 0.51 -0.48 -25.82
N VAL A 391 0.19 -1.76 -25.60
CA VAL A 391 -0.77 -2.18 -24.58
C VAL A 391 -0.02 -2.32 -23.26
N VAL A 392 -0.63 -1.79 -22.20
CA VAL A 392 -0.25 -2.03 -20.81
C VAL A 392 -1.40 -2.81 -20.17
N ASP A 393 -1.18 -4.08 -19.85
CA ASP A 393 -2.22 -4.92 -19.27
C ASP A 393 -2.51 -4.51 -17.82
N TYR A 394 -3.76 -4.66 -17.40
CA TYR A 394 -4.17 -4.37 -16.03
C TYR A 394 -3.40 -5.20 -14.99
N ASN A 395 -3.06 -6.45 -15.32
CA ASN A 395 -2.30 -7.32 -14.42
C ASN A 395 -0.84 -6.90 -14.29
N ASP A 396 -0.28 -6.18 -15.27
CA ASP A 396 1.07 -5.59 -15.16
C ASP A 396 1.07 -4.31 -14.33
N ILE A 397 -0.09 -3.67 -14.17
CA ILE A 397 -0.29 -2.48 -13.32
C ILE A 397 -0.47 -2.91 -11.86
N TYR A 398 -1.21 -3.99 -11.62
CA TYR A 398 -1.45 -4.56 -10.30
C TYR A 398 -0.87 -5.97 -10.23
N VAL A 399 0.40 -6.07 -9.88
CA VAL A 399 1.05 -7.36 -9.73
C VAL A 399 0.48 -8.04 -8.49
N SER A 400 -0.05 -9.24 -8.66
CA SER A 400 -0.58 -10.05 -7.56
C SER A 400 0.48 -11.04 -7.11
N ASP A 401 0.81 -11.05 -5.81
CA ASP A 401 1.68 -12.06 -5.25
C ASP A 401 0.90 -13.38 -5.15
N SER A 402 1.29 -14.35 -5.99
CA SER A 402 0.70 -15.69 -6.01
C SER A 402 0.86 -16.43 -4.67
N TYR A 403 1.80 -16.00 -3.82
CA TYR A 403 2.01 -16.56 -2.48
C TYR A 403 0.90 -16.17 -1.48
N SER A 404 0.25 -15.01 -1.69
CA SER A 404 -0.87 -14.54 -0.85
C SER A 404 -2.11 -15.43 -0.97
N TYR A 405 -2.31 -16.07 -2.12
CA TYR A 405 -3.44 -16.97 -2.38
C TYR A 405 -3.38 -18.23 -1.50
N TYR A 406 -2.19 -18.82 -1.36
CA TYR A 406 -1.98 -20.05 -0.59
C TYR A 406 -2.13 -19.85 0.92
N THR A 407 -1.94 -18.63 1.43
CA THR A 407 -1.98 -18.34 2.87
C THR A 407 -3.27 -17.66 3.34
N SER A 408 -3.93 -16.88 2.48
CA SER A 408 -5.09 -16.06 2.85
C SER A 408 -6.38 -16.35 2.07
N GLY A 409 -6.32 -17.21 1.03
CA GLY A 409 -7.48 -17.52 0.19
C GLY A 409 -8.03 -16.34 -0.61
N SER A 410 -7.26 -15.25 -0.72
CA SER A 410 -7.60 -14.00 -1.39
C SER A 410 -6.41 -13.51 -2.20
N ASN A 411 -6.62 -13.23 -3.48
CA ASN A 411 -5.64 -12.53 -4.33
C ASN A 411 -5.68 -11.05 -3.99
N ASN A 412 -4.75 -10.58 -3.16
CA ASN A 412 -4.53 -9.15 -2.99
C ASN A 412 -3.36 -8.74 -3.90
N ALA A 413 -3.56 -7.68 -4.70
CA ALA A 413 -2.48 -7.09 -5.48
C ALA A 413 -1.37 -6.64 -4.52
N SER A 414 -0.16 -7.18 -4.69
CA SER A 414 0.99 -6.94 -3.82
C SER A 414 1.74 -5.65 -4.17
N SER A 415 1.58 -5.14 -5.39
CA SER A 415 2.20 -3.89 -5.81
C SER A 415 1.43 -3.19 -6.94
N TYR A 416 1.57 -1.86 -7.00
CA TYR A 416 0.99 -0.99 -8.03
C TYR A 416 2.11 -0.30 -8.83
N ASP A 417 2.22 -0.60 -10.13
CA ASP A 417 3.28 -0.09 -11.02
C ASP A 417 2.72 0.67 -12.25
N CYS A 418 1.64 1.43 -12.10
CA CYS A 418 1.09 2.16 -13.26
C CYS A 418 2.08 3.19 -13.84
N GLU A 419 2.87 3.88 -13.00
CA GLU A 419 3.85 4.87 -13.45
C GLU A 419 4.97 4.23 -14.29
N GLY A 420 5.56 3.13 -13.81
CA GLY A 420 6.62 2.42 -14.52
C GLY A 420 6.14 1.89 -15.86
N GLN A 421 4.97 1.24 -15.87
CA GLN A 421 4.38 0.73 -17.12
C GLN A 421 4.05 1.86 -18.12
N LEU A 422 3.50 2.98 -17.65
CA LEU A 422 3.20 4.12 -18.52
C LEU A 422 4.46 4.79 -19.07
N ASN A 423 5.51 4.95 -18.27
CA ASN A 423 6.77 5.54 -18.70
C ASN A 423 7.45 4.72 -19.79
N SER A 424 7.46 3.40 -19.58
CA SER A 424 7.89 2.42 -20.56
C SER A 424 7.11 2.57 -21.87
N ALA A 425 5.78 2.50 -21.80
CA ALA A 425 4.92 2.55 -22.98
C ALA A 425 5.07 3.88 -23.74
N ILE A 426 5.16 5.01 -23.03
CA ILE A 426 5.42 6.34 -23.60
C ILE A 426 6.78 6.39 -24.29
N SER A 427 7.81 5.84 -23.66
CA SER A 427 9.16 5.79 -24.24
C SER A 427 9.19 4.94 -25.51
N TYR A 428 8.50 3.80 -25.51
CA TYR A 428 8.35 2.92 -26.67
C TYR A 428 7.67 3.63 -27.84
N VAL A 429 6.49 4.23 -27.64
CA VAL A 429 5.76 4.88 -28.74
C VAL A 429 6.44 6.16 -29.23
N ARG A 430 7.40 6.71 -28.49
CA ARG A 430 8.21 7.87 -28.91
C ARG A 430 9.45 7.47 -29.70
N SER A 431 9.96 6.26 -29.51
CA SER A 431 11.21 5.82 -30.15
C SER A 431 11.00 5.46 -31.62
N ASN A 432 11.89 5.94 -32.49
CA ASN A 432 11.96 5.56 -33.90
C ASN A 432 12.95 4.42 -34.17
N THR A 433 13.73 3.97 -33.17
CA THR A 433 14.84 3.03 -33.35
C THR A 433 14.74 1.89 -32.37
N THR A 434 14.44 0.68 -32.83
CA THR A 434 14.47 -0.53 -32.00
C THR A 434 15.92 -0.97 -31.78
N TYR A 435 16.33 -1.08 -30.52
CA TYR A 435 17.67 -1.55 -30.16
C TYR A 435 17.73 -3.08 -30.21
N LYS A 436 18.83 -3.64 -30.69
CA LYS A 436 19.05 -5.10 -30.66
C LYS A 436 19.99 -5.47 -29.52
N ILE A 437 19.54 -6.38 -28.66
CA ILE A 437 20.36 -7.04 -27.63
C ILE A 437 20.64 -8.44 -28.14
N TYR A 438 21.91 -8.83 -28.20
CA TYR A 438 22.28 -10.16 -28.65
C TYR A 438 22.56 -11.08 -27.48
N GLN A 439 21.76 -12.14 -27.36
CA GLN A 439 22.01 -13.23 -26.41
C GLN A 439 22.96 -14.24 -27.07
N ILE A 440 24.11 -14.46 -26.44
CA ILE A 440 25.07 -15.44 -26.94
C ILE A 440 24.59 -16.84 -26.56
N GLU A 441 24.63 -17.74 -27.54
CA GLU A 441 24.32 -19.16 -27.41
C GLU A 441 25.42 -20.03 -28.02
N GLY A 442 25.52 -21.27 -27.54
CA GLY A 442 26.40 -22.29 -28.09
C GLY A 442 27.32 -22.94 -27.05
N HIS A 443 27.30 -22.45 -25.81
CA HIS A 443 28.18 -22.88 -24.73
C HIS A 443 27.41 -23.54 -23.57
N ASP A 444 26.24 -24.12 -23.85
CA ASP A 444 25.32 -24.72 -22.88
C ASP A 444 24.94 -23.70 -21.78
N GLU A 445 24.43 -22.54 -22.19
CA GLU A 445 24.08 -21.45 -21.28
C GLU A 445 23.01 -21.87 -20.26
N ALA A 446 23.22 -21.50 -18.99
CA ALA A 446 22.30 -21.78 -17.89
C ALA A 446 20.89 -21.21 -18.13
N VAL A 447 20.81 -20.11 -18.87
CA VAL A 447 19.55 -19.48 -19.27
C VAL A 447 19.52 -19.33 -20.78
N THR A 448 18.79 -20.24 -21.43
CA THR A 448 18.52 -20.22 -22.87
C THR A 448 17.17 -19.57 -23.18
N ASP A 449 16.17 -19.79 -22.34
CA ASP A 449 14.84 -19.22 -22.51
C ASP A 449 14.65 -17.92 -21.72
N THR A 450 14.80 -16.78 -22.40
CA THR A 450 14.54 -15.47 -21.79
C THR A 450 13.07 -15.25 -21.45
N THR A 451 12.16 -16.10 -21.95
CA THR A 451 10.74 -16.03 -21.62
C THR A 451 10.40 -16.53 -20.22
N ASN A 452 11.32 -17.28 -19.60
CA ASN A 452 11.21 -17.80 -18.24
C ASN A 452 12.38 -17.33 -17.35
N PHE A 453 12.78 -16.06 -17.50
CA PHE A 453 13.80 -15.43 -16.66
C PHE A 453 13.26 -15.12 -15.26
N GLY A 454 13.08 -16.16 -14.43
CA GLY A 454 12.45 -16.05 -13.10
C GLY A 454 10.93 -16.31 -13.11
N SER A 455 10.28 -16.17 -11.95
CA SER A 455 8.86 -16.52 -11.76
C SER A 455 7.87 -15.39 -12.11
N ASP A 456 8.29 -14.13 -12.02
CA ASP A 456 7.36 -13.00 -11.95
C ASP A 456 7.37 -12.08 -13.18
N SER A 457 8.42 -12.14 -14.02
CA SER A 457 8.50 -11.33 -15.24
C SER A 457 9.52 -11.87 -16.24
N ASN A 458 9.11 -11.97 -17.50
CA ASN A 458 9.96 -12.35 -18.61
C ASN A 458 10.96 -11.22 -18.97
N LEU A 459 12.26 -11.53 -19.08
CA LEU A 459 13.30 -10.55 -19.44
C LEU A 459 13.01 -9.88 -20.79
N LYS A 460 12.47 -10.64 -21.75
CA LYS A 460 12.02 -10.14 -23.05
C LYS A 460 10.96 -9.05 -22.90
N ASP A 461 10.03 -9.21 -21.97
CA ASP A 461 9.00 -8.21 -21.72
C ASP A 461 9.63 -6.94 -21.12
N ILE A 462 10.55 -7.09 -20.17
CA ILE A 462 11.29 -5.97 -19.58
C ILE A 462 12.09 -5.21 -20.64
N VAL A 463 12.86 -5.86 -21.50
CA VAL A 463 13.64 -5.14 -22.52
C VAL A 463 12.74 -4.53 -23.60
N SER A 464 11.60 -5.14 -23.91
CA SER A 464 10.62 -4.57 -24.84
C SER A 464 10.06 -3.23 -24.34
N LYS A 465 9.95 -3.06 -23.01
CA LYS A 465 9.56 -1.80 -22.36
C LYS A 465 10.53 -0.66 -22.66
N TYR A 466 11.79 -0.98 -22.98
CA TYR A 466 12.83 -0.01 -23.37
C TYR A 466 13.07 0.05 -24.88
N ASN A 467 12.13 -0.48 -25.68
CA ASN A 467 12.22 -0.51 -27.14
C ASN A 467 13.49 -1.24 -27.62
N ALA A 468 13.82 -2.33 -26.93
CA ALA A 468 14.86 -3.27 -27.30
C ALA A 468 14.27 -4.66 -27.57
N GLU A 469 14.91 -5.41 -28.46
CA GLU A 469 14.58 -6.79 -28.81
C GLU A 469 15.78 -7.69 -28.52
N ILE A 470 15.52 -8.86 -27.93
CA ILE A 470 16.55 -9.88 -27.74
C ILE A 470 16.53 -10.82 -28.94
N GLU A 471 17.67 -10.96 -29.61
CA GLU A 471 17.93 -11.94 -30.67
C GLU A 471 19.06 -12.87 -30.23
N SER A 472 18.88 -14.18 -30.40
CA SER A 472 19.94 -15.16 -30.14
C SER A 472 20.98 -15.17 -31.25
N ILE A 473 22.26 -15.27 -30.87
CA ILE A 473 23.39 -15.38 -31.80
C ILE A 473 24.35 -16.50 -31.37
N LYS A 474 25.03 -17.11 -32.34
CA LYS A 474 26.13 -18.05 -32.10
C LYS A 474 27.43 -17.47 -32.62
N LEU A 475 28.43 -17.34 -31.76
CA LEU A 475 29.69 -16.68 -32.12
C LEU A 475 30.49 -17.43 -33.18
N VAL A 476 30.38 -18.77 -33.24
CA VAL A 476 30.98 -19.60 -34.29
C VAL A 476 30.65 -19.14 -35.73
N ASN A 477 29.55 -18.40 -35.92
CA ASN A 477 29.10 -17.89 -37.21
C ASN A 477 29.40 -16.39 -37.42
N ARG A 478 30.21 -15.77 -36.54
CA ARG A 478 30.51 -14.34 -36.56
C ARG A 478 32.01 -14.11 -36.63
N THR A 479 32.42 -13.08 -37.36
CA THR A 479 33.81 -12.58 -37.37
C THR A 479 33.99 -11.37 -36.46
N GLU A 480 32.93 -10.57 -36.28
CA GLU A 480 32.89 -9.40 -35.41
C GLU A 480 31.45 -9.10 -34.97
N ILE A 481 31.32 -8.25 -33.96
CA ILE A 481 30.06 -7.63 -33.54
C ILE A 481 30.32 -6.13 -33.40
N THR A 482 29.50 -5.30 -34.02
CA THR A 482 29.67 -3.83 -34.01
C THR A 482 28.70 -3.14 -33.04
N THR A 483 29.07 -1.96 -32.55
CA THR A 483 28.21 -1.13 -31.68
C THR A 483 27.01 -0.54 -32.41
N ASP A 484 27.04 -0.51 -33.74
CA ASP A 484 25.94 -0.02 -34.57
C ASP A 484 24.83 -1.07 -34.73
N GLU A 485 25.19 -2.36 -34.79
CA GLU A 485 24.22 -3.46 -34.89
C GLU A 485 23.75 -3.97 -33.52
N CYS A 486 24.56 -3.84 -32.47
CA CYS A 486 24.34 -4.45 -31.16
C CYS A 486 24.40 -3.41 -30.03
N ALA A 487 23.27 -3.17 -29.38
CA ALA A 487 23.15 -2.25 -28.25
C ALA A 487 23.74 -2.82 -26.95
N ALA A 488 23.64 -4.14 -26.77
CA ALA A 488 24.29 -4.86 -25.68
C ALA A 488 24.37 -6.38 -25.96
N LEU A 489 25.40 -7.03 -25.42
CA LEU A 489 25.51 -8.48 -25.34
C LEU A 489 24.88 -9.00 -24.02
N LEU A 490 24.25 -10.15 -24.11
CA LEU A 490 23.68 -10.87 -22.98
C LEU A 490 24.35 -12.26 -22.93
N ILE A 491 25.19 -12.46 -21.92
CA ILE A 491 25.97 -13.70 -21.73
C ILE A 491 25.49 -14.33 -20.42
N LEU A 492 24.71 -15.40 -20.49
CA LEU A 492 23.95 -15.91 -19.33
C LEU A 492 24.45 -17.27 -18.86
N GLY A 493 25.60 -17.25 -18.19
CA GLY A 493 26.13 -18.41 -17.49
C GLY A 493 26.55 -19.54 -18.42
N PRO A 494 27.60 -19.37 -19.23
CA PRO A 494 28.10 -20.44 -20.09
C PRO A 494 28.69 -21.59 -19.26
N GLU A 495 28.25 -22.82 -19.55
CA GLU A 495 28.77 -24.03 -18.90
C GLU A 495 30.06 -24.53 -19.56
N LYS A 496 30.24 -24.28 -20.86
CA LYS A 496 31.46 -24.58 -21.62
C LYS A 496 32.32 -23.33 -21.82
N ASP A 497 33.62 -23.53 -21.94
CA ASP A 497 34.53 -22.43 -22.26
C ASP A 497 34.35 -21.96 -23.71
N TYR A 498 34.66 -20.69 -23.93
CA TYR A 498 34.71 -20.07 -25.24
C TYR A 498 35.98 -20.57 -25.96
N THR A 499 35.97 -20.52 -27.29
CA THR A 499 37.25 -20.56 -28.03
C THR A 499 37.98 -19.22 -27.89
N GLU A 500 39.29 -19.21 -28.18
CA GLU A 500 40.09 -17.99 -28.13
C GLU A 500 39.55 -16.91 -29.10
N ASP A 501 39.09 -17.31 -30.29
CA ASP A 501 38.51 -16.41 -31.28
C ASP A 501 37.16 -15.83 -30.83
N GLU A 502 36.31 -16.64 -30.21
CA GLU A 502 35.03 -16.19 -29.64
C GLU A 502 35.24 -15.17 -28.51
N ALA A 503 36.19 -15.43 -27.61
CA ALA A 503 36.54 -14.48 -26.54
C ALA A 503 37.06 -13.15 -27.11
N LYS A 504 37.90 -13.19 -28.16
CA LYS A 504 38.39 -11.98 -28.84
C LYS A 504 37.26 -11.17 -29.47
N ILE A 505 36.25 -11.81 -30.07
CA ILE A 505 35.09 -11.10 -30.64
C ILE A 505 34.39 -10.27 -29.53
N VAL A 506 34.15 -10.87 -28.37
CA VAL A 506 33.49 -10.18 -27.24
C VAL A 506 34.37 -9.06 -26.69
N ILE A 507 35.66 -9.32 -26.46
CA ILE A 507 36.62 -8.33 -25.95
C ILE A 507 36.70 -7.12 -26.90
N ASN A 508 36.82 -7.35 -28.21
CA ASN A 508 36.90 -6.28 -29.20
C ASN A 508 35.62 -5.43 -29.23
N TYR A 509 34.44 -6.07 -29.15
CA TYR A 509 33.18 -5.35 -29.07
C TYR A 509 33.11 -4.45 -27.83
N LEU A 510 33.52 -4.95 -26.66
CA LEU A 510 33.52 -4.18 -25.41
C LEU A 510 34.55 -3.05 -25.43
N ASN A 511 35.76 -3.30 -25.93
CA ASN A 511 36.80 -2.27 -26.09
C ASN A 511 36.39 -1.14 -27.05
N ASN A 512 35.51 -1.41 -28.01
CA ASN A 512 34.92 -0.41 -28.90
C ASN A 512 33.74 0.37 -28.27
N GLY A 513 33.48 0.21 -26.97
CA GLY A 513 32.40 0.90 -26.26
C GLY A 513 31.08 0.14 -26.24
N GLY A 514 31.10 -1.14 -26.63
CA GLY A 514 29.98 -2.06 -26.47
C GLY A 514 29.61 -2.28 -25.00
N LYS A 515 28.39 -2.78 -24.76
CA LYS A 515 27.86 -3.04 -23.41
C LYS A 515 27.54 -4.51 -23.24
N ALA A 516 27.71 -5.07 -22.04
CA ALA A 516 27.29 -6.44 -21.77
C ALA A 516 26.64 -6.59 -20.40
N ILE A 517 25.69 -7.53 -20.32
CA ILE A 517 25.23 -8.14 -19.07
C ILE A 517 25.80 -9.56 -19.05
N ILE A 518 26.64 -9.85 -18.06
CA ILE A 518 27.35 -11.12 -17.93
C ILE A 518 26.90 -11.79 -16.64
N GLY A 519 26.13 -12.87 -16.79
CA GLY A 519 25.78 -13.80 -15.74
C GLY A 519 26.81 -14.93 -15.64
N LEU A 520 27.08 -15.35 -14.41
CA LEU A 520 27.95 -16.48 -14.12
C LEU A 520 27.10 -17.68 -13.71
N GLU A 521 27.51 -18.87 -14.14
CA GLU A 521 26.97 -20.14 -13.66
C GLU A 521 28.04 -20.79 -12.79
N ASN A 522 27.65 -21.21 -11.58
CA ASN A 522 28.55 -21.84 -10.62
C ASN A 522 28.01 -23.13 -9.96
N LEU A 523 26.82 -23.60 -10.32
CA LEU A 523 26.26 -24.85 -9.82
C LEU A 523 26.57 -26.00 -10.79
N THR A 524 26.23 -25.87 -12.06
CA THR A 524 26.43 -26.89 -13.10
C THR A 524 27.85 -26.90 -13.66
N SER A 525 28.55 -25.77 -13.59
CA SER A 525 29.91 -25.59 -14.11
C SER A 525 31.03 -25.84 -13.10
N GLN A 526 30.74 -26.40 -11.92
CA GLN A 526 31.76 -26.58 -10.88
C GLN A 526 32.90 -27.47 -11.35
N GLY A 527 34.14 -26.97 -11.21
CA GLY A 527 35.34 -27.69 -11.61
C GLY A 527 35.63 -27.68 -13.11
N VAL A 528 34.84 -26.97 -13.91
CA VAL A 528 35.14 -26.71 -15.32
C VAL A 528 35.94 -25.40 -15.41
N ASP A 529 37.19 -25.50 -15.86
CA ASP A 529 37.99 -24.31 -16.13
C ASP A 529 37.53 -23.63 -17.42
N LYS A 530 37.35 -22.30 -17.36
CA LYS A 530 36.86 -21.48 -18.47
C LYS A 530 37.80 -20.30 -18.75
N PRO A 531 39.08 -20.56 -19.10
CA PRO A 531 40.09 -19.51 -19.21
C PRO A 531 39.76 -18.46 -20.27
N ASN A 532 39.13 -18.84 -21.40
CA ASN A 532 38.79 -17.88 -22.45
C ASN A 532 37.60 -17.01 -22.06
N PHE A 533 36.55 -17.57 -21.45
CA PHE A 533 35.45 -16.76 -20.90
C PHE A 533 35.95 -15.84 -19.77
N ASN A 534 36.75 -16.36 -18.85
CA ASN A 534 37.33 -15.58 -17.75
C ASN A 534 38.28 -14.48 -18.26
N SER A 535 38.91 -14.65 -19.43
CA SER A 535 39.75 -13.62 -20.05
C SER A 535 38.97 -12.36 -20.41
N ILE A 536 37.68 -12.49 -20.77
CA ILE A 536 36.79 -11.36 -21.07
C ILE A 536 36.66 -10.47 -19.83
N LEU A 537 36.37 -11.06 -18.67
CA LEU A 537 36.23 -10.31 -17.41
C LEU A 537 37.57 -9.75 -16.92
N LYS A 538 38.65 -10.50 -17.13
CA LYS A 538 40.00 -10.13 -16.72
C LYS A 538 40.52 -8.90 -17.49
N GLU A 539 40.18 -8.76 -18.77
CA GLU A 539 40.49 -7.57 -19.58
C GLU A 539 39.95 -6.29 -18.91
N PHE A 540 38.77 -6.38 -18.30
CA PHE A 540 38.15 -5.26 -17.56
C PHE A 540 38.47 -5.27 -16.05
N GLY A 541 39.54 -5.95 -15.66
CA GLY A 541 40.09 -5.96 -14.30
C GLY A 541 39.23 -6.71 -13.26
N ILE A 542 38.37 -7.63 -13.70
CA ILE A 542 37.57 -8.49 -12.83
C ILE A 542 38.11 -9.93 -12.87
N ASN A 543 38.43 -10.48 -11.71
CA ASN A 543 38.88 -11.87 -11.56
C ASN A 543 37.79 -12.71 -10.90
N VAL A 544 37.30 -13.72 -11.63
CA VAL A 544 36.33 -14.70 -11.12
C VAL A 544 37.07 -15.69 -10.22
N GLN A 545 36.64 -15.80 -8.97
CA GLN A 545 37.20 -16.74 -8.02
C GLN A 545 36.58 -18.12 -8.18
N SER A 546 37.42 -19.15 -8.24
CA SER A 546 36.96 -20.54 -8.30
C SER A 546 36.44 -20.98 -6.93
N GLY A 547 35.14 -21.22 -6.81
CA GLY A 547 34.49 -21.69 -5.59
C GLY A 547 33.08 -21.14 -5.42
N VAL A 548 32.39 -21.58 -4.37
CA VAL A 548 31.02 -21.13 -4.04
C VAL A 548 31.04 -20.34 -2.74
N VAL A 549 30.33 -19.21 -2.71
CA VAL A 549 30.18 -18.42 -1.49
C VAL A 549 29.22 -19.12 -0.52
N ALA A 550 29.68 -19.34 0.72
CA ALA A 550 28.87 -19.81 1.85
C ALA A 550 28.71 -18.69 2.88
N GLU A 551 27.49 -18.43 3.32
CA GLU A 551 27.16 -17.42 4.33
C GLU A 551 27.02 -18.05 5.72
N ASN A 552 27.86 -17.60 6.67
CA ASN A 552 27.87 -18.14 8.03
C ASN A 552 27.01 -17.33 9.03
N ASN A 553 26.52 -16.17 8.63
CA ASN A 553 25.61 -15.35 9.41
C ASN A 553 24.15 -15.77 9.16
N THR A 554 23.49 -16.27 10.19
CA THR A 554 22.11 -16.77 10.11
C THR A 554 21.08 -15.70 9.71
N SER A 555 21.44 -14.42 9.76
CA SER A 555 20.58 -13.31 9.31
C SER A 555 20.70 -13.05 7.81
N HIS A 556 21.76 -13.56 7.17
CA HIS A 556 22.10 -13.31 5.77
C HIS A 556 21.99 -14.56 4.89
N TYR A 557 21.37 -15.65 5.37
CA TYR A 557 21.01 -16.77 4.51
C TYR A 557 19.64 -17.33 4.88
N SER A 558 19.00 -18.02 3.92
CA SER A 558 17.72 -18.69 4.20
C SER A 558 17.93 -19.90 5.11
N THR A 559 17.42 -19.87 6.34
CA THR A 559 17.53 -20.99 7.28
C THR A 559 16.87 -22.28 6.78
N GLN A 560 15.94 -22.17 5.82
CA GLN A 560 15.29 -23.32 5.19
C GLN A 560 16.23 -24.03 4.20
N TYR A 561 17.04 -23.28 3.44
CA TYR A 561 17.86 -23.81 2.35
C TYR A 561 19.36 -23.89 2.70
N GLY A 562 19.79 -23.17 3.73
CA GLY A 562 21.14 -23.20 4.28
C GLY A 562 22.11 -22.15 3.71
N PRO A 563 23.38 -22.19 4.15
CA PRO A 563 24.42 -21.18 3.85
C PRO A 563 24.75 -20.89 2.38
N TRP A 564 24.37 -21.76 1.45
CA TRP A 564 24.57 -21.52 0.01
C TRP A 564 23.54 -20.56 -0.60
N PHE A 565 22.48 -20.26 0.15
CA PHE A 565 21.34 -19.45 -0.25
C PHE A 565 21.40 -18.11 0.49
N ALA A 566 22.40 -17.31 0.12
CA ALA A 566 22.74 -16.06 0.80
C ALA A 566 21.87 -14.88 0.32
N PHE A 567 21.73 -13.90 1.20
CA PHE A 567 21.21 -12.57 0.93
C PHE A 567 22.38 -11.58 0.84
N ALA A 568 22.31 -10.63 -0.09
CA ALA A 568 23.28 -9.55 -0.14
C ALA A 568 23.20 -8.69 1.15
N ASP A 569 24.35 -8.35 1.73
CA ASP A 569 24.45 -7.52 2.95
C ASP A 569 24.27 -6.03 2.61
N GLY A 570 24.85 -5.58 1.49
CA GLY A 570 24.74 -4.21 1.02
C GLY A 570 24.29 -4.11 -0.44
N ILE A 571 23.19 -3.40 -0.69
CA ILE A 571 22.69 -3.08 -2.03
C ILE A 571 23.09 -1.63 -2.38
N THR A 572 23.84 -1.45 -3.47
CA THR A 572 24.40 -0.13 -3.85
C THR A 572 24.26 0.15 -5.35
N GLY A 573 24.73 1.32 -5.80
CA GLY A 573 24.71 1.70 -7.20
C GLY A 573 23.31 1.67 -7.82
N TYR A 574 23.19 1.00 -8.97
CA TYR A 574 21.92 0.84 -9.69
C TYR A 574 20.87 0.01 -8.94
N ALA A 575 21.27 -0.73 -7.90
CA ALA A 575 20.36 -1.55 -7.11
C ALA A 575 19.82 -0.83 -5.85
N SER A 576 20.34 0.35 -5.50
CA SER A 576 20.01 1.09 -4.26
C SER A 576 18.52 1.41 -4.02
N GLY A 577 17.66 1.29 -5.04
CA GLY A 577 16.21 1.49 -4.93
C GLY A 577 15.40 0.23 -4.59
N LEU A 578 16.05 -0.93 -4.45
CA LEU A 578 15.36 -2.19 -4.12
C LEU A 578 14.88 -2.15 -2.66
N SER A 579 13.59 -2.44 -2.45
CA SER A 579 12.98 -2.54 -1.10
C SER A 579 13.04 -3.95 -0.50
N SER A 580 13.47 -4.93 -1.29
CA SER A 580 13.51 -6.36 -0.93
C SER A 580 14.94 -6.87 -0.88
N TYR A 581 15.16 -7.96 -0.15
CA TYR A 581 16.46 -8.63 -0.11
C TYR A 581 16.83 -9.18 -1.50
N VAL A 582 18.10 -9.02 -1.88
CA VAL A 582 18.66 -9.69 -3.06
C VAL A 582 19.08 -11.09 -2.65
N PHE A 583 18.39 -12.10 -3.17
CA PHE A 583 18.67 -13.50 -2.92
C PHE A 583 19.59 -14.07 -4.00
N ALA A 584 20.71 -14.67 -3.60
CA ALA A 584 21.77 -15.07 -4.51
C ALA A 584 22.25 -16.51 -4.20
N PRO A 585 21.56 -17.54 -4.71
CA PRO A 585 21.92 -18.93 -4.49
C PRO A 585 23.20 -19.33 -5.26
N TYR A 586 24.06 -20.12 -4.62
CA TYR A 586 25.26 -20.71 -5.24
C TYR A 586 26.18 -19.69 -5.94
N THR A 587 26.39 -18.54 -5.31
CA THR A 587 27.07 -17.39 -5.93
C THR A 587 28.58 -17.61 -6.12
N SER A 588 29.15 -17.05 -7.20
CA SER A 588 30.60 -16.97 -7.44
C SER A 588 31.20 -15.74 -6.77
N GLY A 589 32.45 -15.82 -6.32
CA GLY A 589 33.18 -14.66 -5.84
C GLY A 589 33.79 -13.83 -6.98
N LEU A 590 33.64 -12.51 -6.94
CA LEU A 590 34.35 -11.58 -7.83
C LEU A 590 35.37 -10.73 -7.05
N LYS A 591 36.56 -10.56 -7.62
CA LYS A 591 37.62 -9.73 -7.06
C LYS A 591 38.21 -8.80 -8.10
N GLN A 592 38.45 -7.54 -7.72
CA GLN A 592 39.20 -6.61 -8.55
C GLN A 592 40.67 -7.04 -8.65
N VAL A 593 41.25 -6.88 -9.84
CA VAL A 593 42.68 -7.12 -10.07
C VAL A 593 43.49 -5.98 -9.42
N LYS A 594 44.52 -6.32 -8.63
CA LYS A 594 45.28 -5.37 -7.77
C LYS A 594 46.07 -4.28 -8.53
N ASP A 595 46.26 -4.45 -9.84
CA ASP A 595 46.98 -3.51 -10.72
C ASP A 595 46.01 -2.93 -11.78
N SER A 596 44.79 -2.58 -11.39
CA SER A 596 43.78 -2.07 -12.32
C SER A 596 44.23 -0.77 -12.97
N ASP A 597 44.10 -0.68 -14.28
CA ASP A 597 44.18 0.55 -15.05
C ASP A 597 43.31 1.64 -14.40
N ASP A 598 43.90 2.81 -14.11
CA ASP A 598 43.21 3.96 -13.51
C ASP A 598 42.02 4.46 -14.38
N SER A 599 41.93 3.99 -15.63
CA SER A 599 40.81 4.26 -16.54
C SER A 599 39.52 3.48 -16.20
N ILE A 600 39.59 2.39 -15.41
CA ILE A 600 38.45 1.51 -15.11
C ILE A 600 37.79 1.92 -13.79
N THR A 601 36.48 2.17 -13.83
CA THR A 601 35.68 2.50 -12.65
C THR A 601 34.76 1.34 -12.26
N TYR A 602 34.80 0.96 -10.98
CA TYR A 602 33.95 -0.10 -10.43
C TYR A 602 32.79 0.49 -9.62
N THR A 603 31.58 -0.03 -9.81
CA THR A 603 30.42 0.25 -8.97
C THR A 603 29.82 -1.06 -8.52
N ALA A 604 29.89 -1.35 -7.22
CA ALA A 604 29.24 -2.52 -6.65
C ALA A 604 27.71 -2.40 -6.79
N LEU A 605 27.04 -3.53 -7.04
CA LEU A 605 25.58 -3.62 -7.02
C LEU A 605 25.10 -4.30 -5.74
N ALA A 606 25.82 -5.33 -5.32
CA ALA A 606 25.63 -6.08 -4.09
C ALA A 606 27.01 -6.27 -3.41
N SER A 607 27.00 -6.78 -2.19
CA SER A 607 28.20 -7.22 -1.48
C SER A 607 27.86 -8.35 -0.53
N THR A 608 28.82 -9.23 -0.28
CA THR A 608 28.70 -10.30 0.72
C THR A 608 28.92 -9.76 2.12
N SER A 609 28.43 -10.46 3.14
CA SER A 609 28.69 -10.09 4.53
C SER A 609 30.16 -10.33 4.91
N SER A 610 30.58 -9.80 6.06
CA SER A 610 31.93 -10.09 6.61
C SER A 610 32.11 -11.54 7.06
N ASP A 611 31.03 -12.31 7.23
CA ASP A 611 31.04 -13.69 7.71
C ASP A 611 31.01 -14.71 6.55
N SER A 612 30.91 -14.23 5.31
CA SER A 612 30.90 -15.08 4.12
C SER A 612 32.28 -15.67 3.83
N VAL A 613 32.30 -16.91 3.32
CA VAL A 613 33.53 -17.63 2.97
C VAL A 613 33.40 -18.20 1.56
N LEU A 614 34.45 -18.04 0.75
CA LEU A 614 34.53 -18.71 -0.54
C LEU A 614 35.06 -20.14 -0.37
N LYS A 615 34.17 -21.11 -0.59
CA LYS A 615 34.47 -22.55 -0.53
C LYS A 615 35.01 -23.01 -1.88
N THR A 616 36.32 -23.20 -1.97
CA THR A 616 37.01 -23.55 -3.23
C THR A 616 36.68 -24.97 -3.71
N ASN A 617 36.24 -25.85 -2.79
CA ASN A 617 35.77 -27.19 -3.09
C ASN A 617 34.43 -27.49 -2.37
N ALA A 618 33.36 -26.83 -2.81
CA ALA A 618 32.04 -26.90 -2.18
C ALA A 618 31.49 -28.34 -2.08
N SER A 619 31.76 -29.20 -3.06
CA SER A 619 31.28 -30.60 -3.08
C SER A 619 31.94 -31.51 -2.04
N LYS A 620 33.13 -31.15 -1.54
CA LYS A 620 33.87 -31.89 -0.50
C LYS A 620 33.91 -31.19 0.85
N ALA A 621 33.25 -30.04 0.97
CA ALA A 621 33.22 -29.27 2.21
C ALA A 621 32.57 -30.07 3.34
N THR A 622 33.23 -30.18 4.50
CA THR A 622 32.66 -30.85 5.68
C THR A 622 31.94 -29.87 6.61
N THR A 623 32.18 -28.56 6.40
CA THR A 623 31.50 -27.47 7.10
C THR A 623 31.37 -26.24 6.20
N TYR A 624 30.40 -25.38 6.50
CA TYR A 624 30.22 -24.06 5.87
C TYR A 624 31.19 -23.01 6.41
N LYS A 625 31.79 -23.29 7.57
CA LYS A 625 32.87 -22.48 8.12
C LYS A 625 34.13 -22.64 7.26
N LYS A 626 35.05 -21.70 7.43
CA LYS A 626 36.34 -21.72 6.76
C LYS A 626 37.13 -23.00 7.10
N GLU A 627 37.62 -23.66 6.06
CA GLU A 627 38.57 -24.77 6.13
C GLU A 627 39.92 -24.35 5.49
N SER A 628 40.95 -25.17 5.67
CA SER A 628 42.26 -24.92 5.06
C SER A 628 42.17 -25.00 3.53
N GLY A 629 42.46 -23.89 2.84
CA GLY A 629 42.34 -23.78 1.38
C GLY A 629 41.14 -22.94 0.92
N ASP A 630 40.28 -22.51 1.85
CA ASP A 630 39.24 -21.51 1.57
C ASP A 630 39.78 -20.08 1.73
N VAL A 631 39.14 -19.14 1.03
CA VAL A 631 39.53 -17.74 1.01
C VAL A 631 38.57 -16.94 1.91
N ASP A 632 39.13 -16.19 2.88
CA ASP A 632 38.38 -15.10 3.53
C ASP A 632 38.22 -14.03 2.49
N ASP A 633 36.99 -13.63 2.17
CA ASP A 633 36.88 -12.57 1.19
C ASP A 633 35.66 -11.68 1.39
N HIS A 634 35.95 -10.38 1.37
CA HIS A 634 34.95 -9.35 1.07
C HIS A 634 34.81 -9.34 -0.44
N LEU A 635 33.92 -10.18 -0.96
CA LEU A 635 33.65 -10.29 -2.39
C LEU A 635 32.60 -9.26 -2.76
N ILE A 636 32.75 -8.71 -3.96
CA ILE A 636 31.78 -7.80 -4.57
C ILE A 636 30.72 -8.62 -5.30
#